data_AF-A0A496YC71-F1
#
_entry.id   AF-A0A496YC71-F1
#
_cell.length_a   1.000
_cell.length_b   1.000
_cell.length_c   1.000
_cell.angle_alpha   90.00
_cell.angle_beta   90.00
_cell.angle_gamma   90.00
#
_symmetry.space_group_name_H-M   'P 1'
#
loop_
_entity.id
_entity.type
_entity.pdbx_description
1 polymer ?
#
loop_
_entity_poly.entity_id
_entity_poly.type
_entity_poly.pdbx_seq_one_letter_code
_entity_poly.pdbx_strand_id
1 'polypeptide(L)' 'MKQITILLGSPPYSGQDVDTVLEIAQAALNKGHGLTVVGSGDGTYGFLKGQRASGAPSAEKGFADLIAKGAKVDL' A
#
# COMPACT_ATOMS: atom_id res chain seq x y z
N MET A 1 12.62 12.43 11.78
CA MET A 1 11.30 12.10 11.19
C MET A 1 11.28 12.56 9.75
N LYS A 2 10.92 11.70 8.79
CA LYS A 2 10.81 12.07 7.37
C LYS A 2 9.36 11.94 6.90
N GLN A 3 9.01 12.67 5.84
CA GLN A 3 7.77 12.47 5.08
C GLN A 3 8.12 11.69 3.82
N ILE A 4 7.50 10.52 3.64
CA ILE A 4 7.76 9.62 2.51
C ILE A 4 6.49 9.52 1.69
N THR A 5 6.61 9.75 0.39
CA THR A 5 5.55 9.51 -0.58
C THR A 5 5.96 8.36 -1.48
N ILE A 6 5.10 7.34 -1.59
CA ILE A 6 5.28 6.22 -2.50
C ILE A 6 4.24 6.36 -3.60
N LEU A 7 4.69 6.38 -4.86
CA LEU A 7 3.81 6.33 -6.03
C LEU A 7 3.66 4.87 -6.47
N LEU A 8 2.44 4.35 -6.43
CA LEU A 8 2.11 2.99 -6.85
C LEU A 8 1.40 3.04 -8.21
N GLY A 9 2.10 2.63 -9.26
CA GLY A 9 1.58 2.61 -10.64
C GLY A 9 1.01 1.26 -11.10
N SER A 10 1.41 0.17 -10.45
CA SER A 10 1.13 -1.20 -10.90
C SER A 10 -0.12 -1.79 -10.23
N PRO A 11 -0.92 -2.60 -10.94
CA PRO A 11 -2.08 -3.23 -10.32
C PRO A 11 -1.69 -4.25 -9.24
N PRO A 12 -2.59 -4.55 -8.30
CA PRO A 12 -2.37 -5.64 -7.38
C PRO A 12 -2.34 -6.97 -8.14
N TYR A 13 -1.52 -7.91 -7.66
CA TYR A 13 -1.47 -9.30 -8.14
C TYR A 13 -0.87 -9.53 -9.55
N SER A 14 -0.40 -8.50 -10.26
CA SER A 14 0.34 -8.66 -11.53
C SER A 14 1.85 -8.85 -11.34
N GLY A 15 2.32 -8.85 -10.10
CA GLY A 15 3.72 -8.88 -9.72
C GLY A 15 3.89 -8.67 -8.21
N GLN A 16 5.08 -8.25 -7.80
CA GLN A 16 5.44 -8.06 -6.38
C GLN A 16 5.39 -6.59 -5.93
N ASP A 17 5.05 -5.66 -6.81
CA ASP A 17 5.13 -4.22 -6.55
C ASP A 17 4.26 -3.81 -5.35
N VAL A 18 3.01 -4.25 -5.31
CA VAL A 18 2.10 -3.93 -4.18
C VAL A 18 2.62 -4.52 -2.88
N ASP A 19 3.08 -5.77 -2.89
CA ASP A 19 3.63 -6.44 -1.71
C ASP A 19 4.86 -5.70 -1.17
N THR A 20 5.77 -5.33 -2.07
CA THR A 20 6.96 -4.53 -1.77
C THR A 20 6.59 -3.17 -1.17
N VAL A 21 5.58 -2.49 -1.73
CA VAL A 21 5.08 -1.23 -1.19
C VAL A 21 4.52 -1.41 0.22
N LEU A 22 3.78 -2.49 0.48
CA LEU A 22 3.23 -2.78 1.81
C LEU A 22 4.35 -2.96 2.85
N GLU A 23 5.40 -3.70 2.52
CA GLU A 23 6.53 -3.93 3.42
C GLU A 23 7.34 -2.67 3.70
N ILE A 24 7.67 -1.89 2.64
CA ILE A 24 8.41 -0.63 2.79
C ILE A 24 7.60 0.38 3.61
N ALA A 25 6.30 0.49 3.33
CA ALA A 25 5.37 1.32 4.08
C ALA A 25 5.34 0.94 5.56
N GLN A 26 5.22 -0.34 5.85
CA GLN A 26 5.20 -0.84 7.21
C GLN A 26 6.51 -0.52 7.95
N ALA A 27 7.65 -0.72 7.29
CA ALA A 27 8.97 -0.39 7.86
C ALA A 27 9.13 1.12 8.10
N ALA A 28 8.62 1.97 7.20
CA ALA A 28 8.66 3.42 7.36
C ALA A 28 7.82 3.89 8.57
N LEU A 29 6.59 3.39 8.71
CA LEU A 29 5.72 3.70 9.85
C LEU A 29 6.35 3.22 11.18
N ASN A 30 6.92 2.01 11.21
CA ASN A 30 7.59 1.47 12.39
C ASN A 30 8.80 2.32 12.83
N LYS A 31 9.45 3.01 11.90
CA LYS A 31 10.54 3.96 12.17
C LYS A 31 10.04 5.37 12.54
N GLY A 32 8.73 5.56 12.69
CA GLY A 32 8.12 6.85 13.03
C GLY A 32 8.20 7.87 11.90
N HIS A 33 8.23 7.43 10.63
CA HIS A 33 8.12 8.33 9.48
C HIS A 33 6.63 8.56 9.12
N GLY A 34 6.33 9.76 8.60
CA GLY A 34 5.05 10.01 7.97
C GLY A 34 5.03 9.37 6.58
N LEU A 35 3.92 8.72 6.23
CA LEU A 35 3.79 7.98 4.98
C LEU A 35 2.52 8.38 4.24
N THR A 36 2.67 8.66 2.94
CA THR A 36 1.57 8.74 1.98
C THR A 36 1.81 7.74 0.84
N VAL A 37 0.82 6.94 0.50
CA VAL A 37 0.82 6.11 -0.71
C VAL A 37 -0.14 6.73 -1.71
N VAL A 38 0.34 7.03 -2.91
CA VAL A 38 -0.46 7.58 -4.01
C VAL A 38 -0.66 6.46 -5.03
N GLY A 39 -1.90 5.96 -5.15
CA GLY A 39 -2.28 5.10 -6.26
C GLY A 39 -2.35 5.91 -7.55
N SER A 40 -1.83 5.38 -8.64
CA SER A 40 -1.88 6.05 -9.95
C SER A 40 -2.07 5.00 -11.04
N GLY A 41 -2.90 5.30 -12.04
CA GLY A 41 -3.22 4.34 -13.11
C GLY A 41 -3.75 3.03 -12.53
N ASP A 42 -3.14 1.91 -12.92
CA ASP A 42 -3.55 0.58 -12.47
C ASP A 42 -3.30 0.36 -10.96
N GLY A 43 -2.42 1.14 -10.33
CA GLY A 43 -2.21 1.10 -8.88
C GLY A 43 -3.45 1.47 -8.06
N THR A 44 -4.41 2.19 -8.65
CA THR A 44 -5.69 2.50 -8.00
C THR A 44 -6.51 1.24 -7.67
N TYR A 45 -6.36 0.17 -8.46
CA TYR A 45 -7.04 -1.11 -8.20
C TYR A 45 -6.61 -1.77 -6.88
N GLY A 46 -5.43 -1.42 -6.34
CA GLY A 46 -4.94 -1.91 -5.05
C GLY A 46 -5.86 -1.57 -3.87
N PHE A 47 -6.69 -0.54 -4.02
CA PHE A 47 -7.54 0.03 -2.98
C PHE A 47 -9.02 -0.34 -3.11
N LEU A 48 -9.37 -1.23 -4.04
CA LEU A 48 -10.73 -1.77 -4.14
C LEU A 48 -11.11 -2.62 -2.93
N LYS A 49 -12.40 -2.64 -2.59
CA LYS A 49 -12.96 -3.44 -1.49
C LYS A 49 -13.48 -4.79 -1.96
N GLY A 50 -13.51 -5.76 -1.05
CA GLY A 50 -14.03 -7.11 -1.32
C GLY A 50 -13.08 -7.99 -2.13
N GLN A 51 -11.77 -7.71 -2.06
CA GLN A 51 -10.75 -8.50 -2.72
C GLN A 51 -10.68 -9.90 -2.10
N ARG A 52 -10.73 -10.93 -2.94
CA ARG A 52 -10.63 -12.34 -2.54
C ARG A 52 -9.28 -12.91 -2.96
N ALA A 53 -8.21 -12.36 -2.38
CA ALA A 53 -6.85 -12.84 -2.63
C ALA A 53 -6.71 -14.31 -2.21
N SER A 54 -6.10 -15.11 -3.09
CA SER A 54 -5.76 -16.52 -2.83
C SER A 54 -4.37 -16.78 -3.39
N GLY A 55 -3.48 -17.38 -2.59
CA GLY A 55 -2.09 -17.61 -2.98
C GLY A 55 -1.17 -16.39 -2.95
N ALA A 56 -1.65 -15.23 -2.49
CA ALA A 56 -0.86 -14.00 -2.31
C ALA A 56 -1.38 -13.17 -1.10
N PRO A 57 -0.55 -12.31 -0.49
CA PRO A 57 -1.01 -11.35 0.51
C PRO A 57 -2.16 -10.48 0.01
N SER A 58 -3.09 -10.12 0.88
CA SER A 58 -4.24 -9.30 0.50
C SER A 58 -3.86 -7.82 0.46
N ALA A 59 -3.99 -7.16 -0.70
CA ALA A 59 -3.73 -5.73 -0.83
C ALA A 59 -4.75 -4.91 -0.02
N GLU A 60 -6.03 -5.29 -0.07
CA GLU A 60 -7.07 -4.66 0.76
C GLU A 60 -6.72 -4.70 2.27
N LYS A 61 -6.36 -5.86 2.80
CA LYS A 61 -6.00 -5.98 4.24
C LYS A 61 -4.71 -5.22 4.54
N GLY A 62 -3.69 -5.34 3.69
CA GLY A 62 -2.42 -4.65 3.87
C GLY A 62 -2.57 -3.13 3.91
N PHE A 63 -3.28 -2.54 2.95
CA PHE A 63 -3.51 -1.10 2.95
C PHE A 63 -4.42 -0.66 4.10
N ALA A 64 -5.43 -1.46 4.47
CA ALA A 64 -6.24 -1.17 5.66
C ALA A 64 -5.40 -1.13 6.94
N ASP A 65 -4.48 -2.09 7.11
CA ASP A 65 -3.57 -2.13 8.26
C ASP A 65 -2.61 -0.94 8.29
N LEU A 66 -2.08 -0.50 7.13
CA LEU A 66 -1.24 0.69 7.04
C LEU A 66 -2.00 1.97 7.38
N ILE A 67 -3.24 2.11 6.89
CA ILE A 67 -4.11 3.25 7.20
C ILE A 67 -4.41 3.29 8.71
N ALA A 68 -4.71 2.15 9.33
CA ALA A 68 -4.92 2.05 10.77
C ALA A 68 -3.69 2.48 11.59
N LYS A 69 -2.49 2.34 11.02
CA LYS A 69 -1.21 2.80 11.60
C LYS A 69 -0.84 4.24 11.24
N GLY A 70 -1.71 4.97 10.56
CA GLY A 70 -1.55 6.40 10.26
C GLY A 70 -0.98 6.71 8.87
N ALA A 71 -0.86 5.72 7.98
CA ALA A 71 -0.59 6.01 6.57
C ALA A 71 -1.75 6.79 5.95
N LYS A 72 -1.42 7.73 5.07
CA LYS A 72 -2.39 8.36 4.17
C LYS A 72 -2.39 7.65 2.83
N VAL A 73 -3.56 7.59 2.20
CA VAL A 73 -3.74 7.09 0.84
C VAL A 73 -4.41 8.18 0.01
N ASP A 74 -3.90 8.38 -1.20
CA ASP A 74 -4.46 9.26 -2.23
C ASP A 74 -4.53 8.50 -3.57
N LEU A 75 -5.46 8.86 -4.46
CA LEU A 75 -5.77 8.11 -5.70
C LEU A 75 -6.00 9.04 -6.89
#